data_AF-A0A3M1W2L3-F1
#
_entry.id   AF-A0A3M1W2L3-F1
#
_cell.length_a   1.000
_cell.length_b   1.000
_cell.length_c   1.000
_cell.angle_alpha   90.00
_cell.angle_beta   90.00
_cell.angle_gamma   90.00
#
_symmetry.space_group_name_H-M   'P 1'
#
loop_
_entity.id
_entity.type
_entity.pdbx_description
1 polymer ?
#
loop_
_entity_poly.entity_id
_entity_poly.type
_entity_poly.pdbx_seq_one_letter_code
_entity_poly.pdbx_strand_id
1 'polypeptide(L)'
;ALVTINPAKQLHIDDRVGSIEVGKDADLVIYSGHPFSVYSIVEKVFIDGQIYFDREADLARRADMEKEKKALKEQLKSKEKPKKKTEEPSEKPTDR
;
A
#
# COMPACT_ATOMS: atom_id res chain seq x y z
N ALA A 1 -23.71 3.81 14.01
CA ALA A 1 -24.17 4.89 13.11
C ALA A 1 -23.20 6.07 12.97
N LEU A 2 -22.23 6.28 13.87
CA LEU A 2 -21.32 7.43 13.83
C LEU A 2 -20.27 7.44 12.69
N VAL A 3 -20.15 6.34 11.93
CA VAL A 3 -19.12 6.21 10.88
C VAL A 3 -19.71 6.35 9.46
N THR A 4 -21.00 6.09 9.28
CA THR A 4 -21.64 6.03 7.95
C THR A 4 -22.76 7.08 7.82
N ILE A 5 -23.96 6.77 8.29
CA ILE A 5 -25.16 7.59 8.07
C ILE A 5 -25.15 8.92 8.82
N ASN A 6 -24.56 8.99 10.02
CA ASN A 6 -24.58 10.25 10.79
C ASN A 6 -23.69 11.33 10.14
N PRO A 7 -22.44 11.04 9.72
CA PRO A 7 -21.67 11.97 8.91
C PRO A 7 -22.37 12.37 7.60
N ALA A 8 -22.98 11.40 6.89
CA ALA A 8 -23.70 11.69 5.65
C ALA A 8 -24.84 12.70 5.85
N LYS A 9 -25.60 12.56 6.95
CA LYS A 9 -26.65 13.52 7.34
C LYS A 9 -26.10 14.90 7.68
N GLN A 10 -24.99 14.98 8.41
CA GLN A 10 -24.35 16.26 8.77
C GLN A 10 -23.85 17.02 7.53
N LEU A 11 -23.43 16.27 6.50
CA LEU A 11 -22.97 16.81 5.23
C LEU A 11 -24.11 16.97 4.20
N HIS A 12 -25.35 16.64 4.56
CA HIS A 12 -26.53 16.69 3.67
C HIS A 12 -26.35 15.90 2.37
N ILE A 13 -25.75 14.71 2.47
CA ILE A 13 -25.54 13.76 1.36
C ILE A 13 -26.09 12.35 1.70
N ASP A 14 -26.99 12.26 2.68
CA ASP A 14 -27.56 10.99 3.13
C ASP A 14 -28.58 10.39 2.16
N ASP A 15 -29.03 11.15 1.17
CA ASP A 15 -29.76 10.68 -0.01
C ASP A 15 -28.88 9.85 -0.94
N ARG A 16 -27.55 10.04 -0.89
CA ARG A 16 -26.58 9.34 -1.73
C ARG A 16 -25.79 8.25 -1.03
N VAL A 17 -25.35 8.47 0.21
CA VAL A 17 -24.41 7.56 0.90
C VAL A 17 -24.75 7.30 2.36
N GLY A 18 -24.04 6.35 2.98
CA GLY A 18 -24.06 6.14 4.43
C GLY A 18 -25.03 5.06 4.93
N SER A 19 -25.91 4.53 4.08
CA SER A 19 -26.69 3.31 4.33
C SER A 19 -26.89 2.49 3.06
N ILE A 20 -27.28 1.23 3.21
CA ILE A 20 -27.56 0.32 2.09
C ILE A 20 -29.06 0.36 1.82
N GLU A 21 -29.47 1.23 0.91
CA GLU A 21 -30.87 1.48 0.52
C GLU A 21 -30.95 1.66 -0.99
N VAL A 22 -32.11 1.35 -1.57
CA VAL A 22 -32.33 1.51 -3.02
C VAL A 22 -32.28 2.99 -3.39
N GLY A 23 -31.58 3.31 -4.48
CA GLY A 23 -31.43 4.68 -4.99
C GLY A 23 -30.17 5.40 -4.51
N LYS A 24 -29.39 4.79 -3.60
CA LYS A 24 -28.09 5.30 -3.12
C LYS A 24 -26.93 4.83 -3.98
N ASP A 25 -25.81 5.53 -3.86
CA ASP A 25 -24.55 5.18 -4.51
C ASP A 25 -24.08 3.81 -4.02
N ALA A 26 -23.55 2.99 -4.93
CA ALA A 26 -23.12 1.62 -4.63
C ALA A 26 -21.71 1.59 -4.00
N ASP A 27 -21.55 2.35 -2.92
CA ASP A 27 -20.34 2.46 -2.12
C ASP A 27 -20.36 1.41 -1.01
N LEU A 28 -19.68 0.28 -1.25
CA LEU A 28 -19.75 -0.90 -0.41
C LEU A 28 -18.35 -1.41 -0.04
N VAL A 29 -18.21 -1.89 1.19
CA VAL A 29 -16.99 -2.57 1.64
C VAL A 29 -17.37 -3.97 2.10
N ILE A 30 -16.72 -4.97 1.50
CA ILE A 30 -16.88 -6.37 1.89
C ILE A 30 -15.77 -6.73 2.86
N TYR A 31 -16.18 -7.18 4.04
CA TYR A 31 -15.30 -7.65 5.09
C TYR A 31 -15.42 -9.16 5.24
N SER A 32 -14.31 -9.83 5.59
CA SER A 32 -14.30 -11.27 5.89
C SER A 32 -15.10 -11.66 7.15
N GLY A 33 -15.46 -10.67 7.96
CA GLY A 33 -16.29 -10.84 9.15
C GLY A 33 -16.80 -9.49 9.67
N HIS A 34 -17.21 -9.45 10.94
CA HIS A 34 -17.74 -8.22 11.52
C HIS A 34 -16.71 -7.06 11.46
N PRO A 35 -17.04 -5.86 10.95
CA PRO A 35 -16.06 -4.78 10.71
C PRO A 35 -15.30 -4.29 11.96
N PHE A 36 -15.87 -4.46 13.15
CA PHE A 36 -15.20 -4.10 14.42
C PHE A 36 -14.40 -5.24 15.05
N SER A 37 -14.34 -6.40 14.41
CA SER A 37 -13.40 -7.44 14.81
C SER A 37 -12.00 -7.06 14.34
N VAL A 38 -11.02 -7.16 15.22
CA VAL A 38 -9.59 -6.95 14.91
C VAL A 38 -9.05 -7.96 13.89
N TYR A 39 -9.71 -9.11 13.76
CA TYR A 39 -9.36 -10.15 12.78
C TYR A 39 -10.07 -9.95 11.43
N SER A 40 -11.00 -8.99 11.35
CA SER A 40 -11.72 -8.72 10.11
C SER A 40 -10.81 -8.00 9.12
N ILE A 41 -10.91 -8.40 7.87
CA ILE A 41 -10.08 -7.93 6.78
C ILE A 41 -10.99 -7.41 5.68
N VAL A 42 -10.62 -6.29 5.07
CA VAL A 42 -11.27 -5.80 3.85
C VAL A 42 -10.90 -6.71 2.68
N GLU A 43 -11.91 -7.35 2.10
CA GLU A 43 -11.77 -8.22 0.92
C GLU A 43 -11.91 -7.41 -0.36
N LYS A 44 -12.96 -6.58 -0.45
CA LYS A 44 -13.26 -5.75 -1.62
C LYS A 44 -13.82 -4.39 -1.23
N VAL A 45 -13.53 -3.38 -2.04
CA VAL A 45 -14.13 -2.04 -1.94
C VAL A 45 -14.73 -1.69 -3.30
N PHE A 46 -16.01 -1.31 -3.26
CA PHE A 46 -16.76 -0.80 -4.39
C PHE A 46 -16.99 0.70 -4.21
N ILE A 47 -16.79 1.46 -5.28
CA ILE A 47 -17.12 2.88 -5.36
C ILE A 47 -17.94 3.06 -6.63
N ASP A 48 -19.12 3.68 -6.53
CA ASP A 48 -20.06 3.82 -7.66
C ASP A 48 -20.33 2.48 -8.39
N GLY A 49 -20.34 1.37 -7.63
CA GLY A 49 -20.55 0.02 -8.17
C GLY A 49 -19.35 -0.62 -8.89
N GLN A 50 -18.22 0.07 -8.99
CA GLN A 50 -16.99 -0.46 -9.59
C GLN A 50 -16.02 -0.97 -8.52
N ILE A 51 -15.34 -2.07 -8.79
CA ILE A 51 -14.32 -2.61 -7.89
C ILE A 51 -13.11 -1.66 -7.91
N TYR A 52 -12.92 -0.95 -6.81
CA TYR A 52 -11.76 -0.07 -6.60
C TYR A 52 -10.60 -0.81 -5.91
N PHE A 53 -10.94 -1.74 -5.02
CA PHE A 53 -9.96 -2.59 -4.35
C PHE A 53 -10.43 -4.04 -4.34
N ASP A 54 -9.51 -4.94 -4.66
CA ASP A 54 -9.66 -6.38 -4.51
C ASP A 54 -8.39 -6.94 -3.88
N ARG A 55 -8.55 -7.63 -2.75
CA ARG A 55 -7.44 -8.13 -1.95
C ARG A 55 -6.61 -9.19 -2.68
N GLU A 56 -7.24 -10.09 -3.45
CA GLU A 56 -6.52 -11.14 -4.17
C GLU A 56 -5.63 -10.52 -5.25
N ALA A 57 -6.19 -9.58 -6.02
CA ALA A 57 -5.46 -8.85 -7.05
C ALA A 57 -4.33 -7.97 -6.47
N ASP A 58 -4.54 -7.40 -5.27
CA ASP A 58 -3.51 -6.65 -4.56
C ASP A 58 -2.36 -7.54 -4.07
N LEU A 59 -2.67 -8.69 -3.47
CA LEU A 59 -1.65 -9.66 -3.01
C LEU A 59 -0.78 -10.17 -4.17
N ALA A 60 -1.38 -10.46 -5.31
CA ALA A 60 -0.64 -10.86 -6.51
C ALA A 60 0.33 -9.76 -6.96
N ARG A 61 -0.14 -8.52 -7.08
CA ARG A 61 0.69 -7.37 -7.48
C ARG A 61 1.83 -7.09 -6.51
N ARG A 62 1.62 -7.26 -5.20
CA ARG A 62 2.68 -7.07 -4.20
C ARG A 62 3.84 -8.04 -4.40
N ALA A 63 3.57 -9.30 -4.73
CA ALA A 63 4.61 -10.29 -4.96
C ALA A 63 5.53 -9.90 -6.13
N ASP A 64 4.95 -9.34 -7.20
CA ASP A 64 5.72 -8.91 -8.37
C ASP A 64 6.46 -7.60 -8.10
N MET A 65 5.82 -6.63 -7.45
CA MET A 65 6.47 -5.38 -7.02
C MET A 65 7.66 -5.63 -6.10
N GLU A 66 7.61 -6.61 -5.20
CA GLU A 66 8.74 -6.94 -4.33
C GLU A 66 9.94 -7.50 -5.11
N LYS A 67 9.71 -8.30 -6.16
CA LYS A 67 10.78 -8.78 -7.06
C LYS A 67 11.41 -7.61 -7.82
N GLU A 68 10.58 -6.75 -8.40
CA GLU A 68 11.02 -5.56 -9.14
C GLU A 68 11.82 -4.61 -8.25
N LYS A 69 11.31 -4.30 -7.05
CA LYS A 69 12.00 -3.47 -6.06
C LYS A 69 13.35 -4.06 -5.66
N LYS A 70 13.44 -5.37 -5.46
CA LYS A 70 14.70 -6.04 -5.12
C LYS A 70 15.72 -5.90 -6.25
N ALA A 71 15.30 -6.15 -7.49
CA ALA A 71 16.15 -6.01 -8.67
C ALA A 71 16.65 -4.56 -8.84
N LEU A 72 15.76 -3.57 -8.69
CA LEU A 72 16.13 -2.15 -8.75
C LEU A 72 17.10 -1.76 -7.63
N LYS A 73 16.90 -2.25 -6.39
CA LYS A 73 17.84 -2.03 -5.28
C LYS A 73 19.23 -2.58 -5.56
N GLU A 74 19.33 -3.78 -6.15
CA GLU A 74 20.62 -4.37 -6.53
C GLU A 74 21.30 -3.58 -7.64
N GLN A 75 20.55 -3.11 -8.64
CA GLN A 75 21.06 -2.24 -9.70
C GLN A 75 21.52 -0.87 -9.21
N LEU A 76 20.83 -0.28 -8.23
CA LEU A 76 21.27 0.98 -7.61
C LEU A 76 22.58 0.78 -6.84
N LYS A 77 22.70 -0.30 -6.06
CA LYS A 77 23.93 -0.64 -5.33
C LYS A 77 25.13 -0.89 -6.25
N SER A 78 24.92 -1.47 -7.44
CA SER A 78 26.00 -1.71 -8.40
C SER A 78 26.43 -0.44 -9.13
N LYS A 79 25.49 0.48 -9.44
CA LYS A 79 25.78 1.78 -10.05
C LYS A 79 26.51 2.75 -9.11
N GLU A 80 26.36 2.61 -7.79
CA GLU A 80 27.08 3.42 -6.79
C GLU A 80 28.56 3.05 -6.59
N LYS A 81 29.04 1.90 -7.10
CA LYS A 81 30.47 1.52 -7.04
C LYS A 81 31.16 1.81 -8.39
N PRO A 82 31.70 3.03 -8.57
CA PRO A 82 33.16 3.12 -8.71
C PRO A 82 33.75 4.45 -8.19
N LYS A 83 34.40 4.41 -7.02
CA LYS A 83 35.60 5.22 -6.69
C LYS A 83 36.45 4.50 -5.64
N LYS A 84 37.36 3.64 -6.08
CA LYS A 84 38.56 3.31 -5.31
C LYS A 84 39.68 2.90 -6.26
N LYS A 85 40.53 3.87 -6.62
CA LYS A 85 41.95 3.70 -6.89
C LYS A 85 42.66 5.04 -6.63
N THR A 86 43.28 5.17 -5.47
CA THR A 86 44.66 5.65 -5.38
C THR A 86 45.32 4.81 -4.30
N GLU A 87 46.46 4.26 -4.69
CA GLU A 87 47.21 3.19 -4.04
C GLU A 87 48.01 3.73 -2.85
N GLU A 88 48.07 2.97 -1.76
CA GLU A 88 49.10 3.11 -0.73
C GLU A 88 50.35 2.34 -1.19
N PRO A 89 51.56 2.90 -1.05
CA PRO A 89 52.77 2.08 -0.94
C PRO A 89 53.34 2.14 0.50
N SER A 90 53.18 1.02 1.19
CA SER A 90 54.16 0.33 2.05
C SER A 90 55.21 1.14 2.84
N GLU A 91 55.13 1.03 4.18
CA GLU A 91 56.27 1.03 5.13
C GLU A 91 57.40 0.09 4.66
N LYS A 92 58.73 0.30 4.80
CA LYS A 92 59.67 0.76 5.87
C LYS A 92 61.11 0.78 5.22
N PRO A 93 62.31 1.05 5.85
CA PRO A 93 62.67 1.18 7.28
C PRO A 93 63.71 2.29 7.67
N THR A 94 63.96 2.40 8.99
CA THR A 94 65.23 2.72 9.70
C THR A 94 65.83 4.15 9.78
N ASP A 95 65.95 4.58 11.04
CA ASP A 95 67.14 5.06 11.79
C ASP A 95 67.68 6.49 11.56
N ARG A 96 67.42 7.36 12.55
CA ARG A 96 68.37 8.29 13.22
C ARG A 96 67.68 9.10 14.32
#